data_AF-A0A0Q6W5B7-F1
#
_entry.id   AF-A0A0Q6W5B7-F1
#
_cell.length_a   1.000
_cell.length_b   1.000
_cell.length_c   1.000
_cell.angle_alpha   90.00
_cell.angle_beta   90.00
_cell.angle_gamma   90.00
#
_symmetry.space_group_name_H-M   'P 1'
#
loop_
_entity.id
_entity.type
_entity.pdbx_description
1 polymer ?
#
loop_
_entity_poly.entity_id
_entity_poly.type
_entity_poly.pdbx_seq_one_letter_code
_entity_poly.pdbx_strand_id
1 'polypeptide(L)'
;MFTISAFTGWLRRHRFACFGLMVLSFVVFGLLTLDLVRLVSANAALLSNYGWQGLQDGGLRQLAELIASTLAAMAAWLLFKVCETVLVQAWTR
;
A
#
# COMPACT_ATOMS: atom_id res chain seq x y z
N MET A 1 -18.57 -12.10 -2.08
CA MET A 1 -18.32 -11.97 -3.54
C MET A 1 -19.14 -10.86 -4.22
N PHE A 2 -20.28 -10.39 -3.69
CA PHE A 2 -21.11 -9.37 -4.34
C PHE A 2 -20.57 -7.92 -4.32
N THR A 3 -19.76 -7.54 -3.32
CA THR A 3 -19.35 -6.14 -3.17
C THR A 3 -18.31 -5.69 -4.20
N ILE A 4 -17.41 -6.59 -4.62
CA ILE A 4 -16.31 -6.28 -5.56
C ILE A 4 -16.86 -6.03 -6.97
N SER A 5 -17.90 -6.75 -7.39
CA SER A 5 -18.52 -6.56 -8.71
C SER A 5 -19.29 -5.24 -8.79
N ALA A 6 -20.00 -4.86 -7.73
CA ALA A 6 -20.70 -3.58 -7.66
C ALA A 6 -19.72 -2.39 -7.70
N PHE A 7 -18.63 -2.49 -6.94
CA PHE A 7 -17.59 -1.45 -6.89
C PHE A 7 -16.91 -1.23 -8.26
N THR A 8 -16.49 -2.31 -8.91
CA THR A 8 -15.88 -2.24 -10.24
C THR A 8 -16.86 -1.74 -11.31
N GLY A 9 -18.14 -2.11 -11.20
CA GLY A 9 -19.19 -1.57 -12.07
C GLY A 9 -19.37 -0.06 -11.93
N TRP A 10 -19.33 0.46 -10.71
CA TRP A 10 -19.41 1.90 -10.45
C TRP A 10 -18.19 2.67 -10.97
N LEU A 11 -16.97 2.14 -10.75
CA LEU A 11 -15.72 2.72 -11.27
C LEU A 11 -15.72 2.82 -12.79
N ARG A 12 -16.25 1.81 -13.49
CA ARG A 12 -16.35 1.81 -14.95
C ARG A 12 -17.29 2.91 -15.47
N ARG A 13 -18.37 3.20 -14.74
CA ARG A 13 -19.34 4.27 -15.10
C ARG A 13 -18.77 5.67 -14.83
N HIS A 14 -18.00 5.85 -13.76
CA HIS A 14 -17.45 7.14 -13.35
C HIS A 14 -15.94 7.21 -13.56
N ARG A 15 -15.51 7.37 -14.83
CA ARG A 15 -14.09 7.36 -15.21
C ARG A 15 -13.24 8.40 -14.48
N PHE A 16 -13.77 9.62 -14.28
CA PHE A 16 -13.06 10.67 -13.53
C PHE A 16 -12.87 10.31 -12.06
N ALA A 17 -13.87 9.69 -11.43
CA ALA A 17 -13.75 9.22 -10.05
C ALA A 17 -12.75 8.05 -9.95
N CYS A 18 -12.74 7.14 -10.94
CA CYS A 18 -11.76 6.07 -11.03
C CYS A 18 -10.33 6.61 -11.16
N PHE A 19 -10.12 7.63 -12.01
CA PHE A 19 -8.83 8.29 -12.13
C PHE A 19 -8.41 9.00 -10.83
N GLY A 20 -9.32 9.72 -10.18
CA GLY A 20 -9.06 10.34 -8.89
C GLY A 20 -8.67 9.33 -7.81
N LEU A 21 -9.36 8.18 -7.75
CA LEU A 21 -9.04 7.10 -6.83
C LEU A 21 -7.66 6.49 -7.15
N MET A 22 -7.34 6.28 -8.43
CA MET A 22 -6.04 5.80 -8.88
C MET A 22 -4.90 6.72 -8.40
N VAL A 23 -5.05 8.04 -8.56
CA VAL A 23 -4.06 9.02 -8.11
C VAL A 23 -3.91 8.99 -6.59
N LEU A 24 -5.01 8.97 -5.84
CA LEU A 24 -4.97 8.89 -4.37
C LEU A 24 -4.27 7.62 -3.89
N SER A 25 -4.60 6.46 -4.48
CA SER A 25 -3.95 5.19 -4.16
C SER A 25 -2.46 5.22 -4.47
N PHE A 26 -2.06 5.84 -5.58
CA PHE A 26 -0.64 6.00 -5.94
C PHE A 26 0.10 6.88 -4.93
N VAL A 27 -0.48 8.00 -4.51
CA VAL A 27 0.12 8.89 -3.50
C VAL A 27 0.27 8.16 -2.16
N VAL A 28 -0.78 7.47 -1.69
CA VAL A 28 -0.73 6.71 -0.44
C VAL A 28 0.34 5.61 -0.52
N PHE A 29 0.41 4.87 -1.62
CA PHE A 29 1.44 3.86 -1.83
C PHE A 29 2.85 4.46 -1.80
N GLY A 30 3.06 5.60 -2.48
CA GLY A 30 4.34 6.31 -2.49
C GLY A 30 4.78 6.77 -1.09
N LEU A 31 3.87 7.38 -0.32
CA LEU A 31 4.15 7.82 1.04
C LEU A 31 4.49 6.65 1.96
N LEU A 32 3.71 5.57 1.90
CA LEU A 32 3.98 4.37 2.71
C LEU A 32 5.30 3.71 2.32
N THR A 33 5.66 3.70 1.03
CA THR A 33 6.93 3.11 0.56
C THR A 33 8.15 3.90 1.06
N LEU A 34 8.06 5.23 1.11
CA LEU A 34 9.12 6.06 1.69
C LEU A 34 9.29 5.77 3.18
N ASP A 35 8.19 5.58 3.90
CA ASP A 35 8.22 5.27 5.32
C ASP A 35 8.76 3.85 5.58
N LEU A 36 8.38 2.88 4.73
CA LEU A 36 8.90 1.51 4.73
C LEU A 36 10.43 1.48 4.67
N VAL A 37 11.05 2.24 3.76
CA VAL A 37 12.52 2.29 3.64
C VAL A 37 13.14 2.82 4.94
N ARG A 38 12.54 3.83 5.56
CA ARG A 38 13.00 4.37 6.85
C ARG A 38 12.88 3.32 7.96
N LEU A 39 11.72 2.68 8.10
CA LEU A 39 11.51 1.63 9.12
C LEU A 39 12.45 0.44 8.92
N VAL A 40 12.65 -0.04 7.69
CA VAL A 40 13.59 -1.14 7.41
C VAL A 40 15.01 -0.74 7.82
N SER A 41 15.46 0.45 7.44
CA SER A 41 16.81 0.92 7.76
C SER A 41 17.04 1.03 9.27
N ALA A 42 16.03 1.51 10.01
CA ALA A 42 16.10 1.64 11.45
C ALA A 42 16.07 0.28 12.15
N ASN A 43 15.25 -0.67 11.69
CA ASN A 43 15.26 -2.05 12.20
C ASN A 43 16.61 -2.74 11.94
N ALA A 44 17.19 -2.56 10.74
CA ALA A 44 18.50 -3.14 10.40
C ALA A 44 19.62 -2.58 11.30
N ALA A 45 19.61 -1.27 11.58
CA ALA A 45 20.55 -0.64 12.50
C ALA A 45 20.37 -1.12 13.95
N LEU A 46 19.13 -1.35 14.39
CA LEU A 46 18.84 -1.89 15.72
C LEU A 46 19.37 -3.32 15.87
N LEU A 47 19.15 -4.14 14.85
CA LEU A 47 19.60 -5.53 14.80
C LEU A 47 21.14 -5.61 14.78
N SER A 48 21.81 -4.72 14.04
CA SER A 48 23.27 -4.69 13.96
C SER A 48 23.93 -4.21 15.25
N ASN A 49 23.32 -3.25 15.95
CA ASN A 49 23.92 -2.63 17.14
C ASN A 49 23.62 -3.38 18.44
N TYR A 50 22.47 -4.05 18.56
CA TYR A 50 21.99 -4.61 19.84
C TYR A 50 21.59 -6.09 19.78
N GLY A 51 21.66 -6.74 18.62
CA GLY A 51 21.35 -8.17 18.47
C GLY A 51 19.95 -8.55 18.97
N TRP A 52 19.82 -9.74 19.59
CA TRP A 52 18.54 -10.29 20.05
C TRP A 52 17.89 -9.48 21.19
N GLN A 53 18.68 -8.76 21.99
CA GLN A 53 18.18 -7.93 23.10
C GLN A 53 17.42 -6.68 22.59
N GLY A 54 17.86 -6.07 21.48
CA GLY A 54 17.15 -4.92 20.89
C GLY A 54 15.77 -5.25 20.33
N LEU A 55 15.51 -6.53 20.00
CA LEU A 55 14.21 -6.97 19.50
C LEU A 55 13.10 -6.92 20.57
N GLN A 56 13.46 -7.19 21.83
CA GLN A 56 12.51 -7.32 22.93
C GLN A 56 12.03 -5.99 23.49
N ASP A 57 12.90 -4.96 23.51
CA ASP A 57 12.56 -3.68 24.15
C ASP A 57 11.96 -2.63 23.20
N GLY A 58 12.09 -2.82 21.88
CA GLY A 58 11.54 -1.86 20.89
C GLY A 58 11.41 -2.39 19.46
N GLY A 59 12.24 -3.36 19.06
CA GLY A 59 12.22 -3.92 17.70
C GLY A 59 10.91 -4.64 17.33
N LEU A 60 10.25 -5.32 18.27
CA LEU A 60 8.97 -6.00 18.02
C LEU A 60 7.85 -5.05 17.58
N ARG A 61 7.74 -3.89 18.23
CA ARG A 61 6.76 -2.86 17.84
C ARG A 61 7.09 -2.28 16.47
N GLN A 62 8.36 -2.01 16.22
CA GLN A 62 8.82 -1.47 14.95
C GLN A 62 8.63 -2.48 13.79
N LEU A 63 8.81 -3.77 14.05
CA LEU A 63 8.51 -4.85 13.12
C LEU A 63 7.00 -4.94 12.84
N ALA A 64 6.15 -4.81 13.86
CA ALA A 64 4.71 -4.79 13.67
C ALA A 64 4.25 -3.59 12.83
N GLU A 65 4.78 -2.39 13.10
CA GLU A 65 4.54 -1.18 12.31
C GLU A 65 5.03 -1.33 10.86
N LEU A 66 6.19 -1.98 10.65
CA LEU A 66 6.72 -2.30 9.33
C LEU A 66 5.79 -3.25 8.55
N ILE A 67 5.32 -4.33 9.20
CA ILE A 67 4.40 -5.29 8.58
C ILE A 67 3.08 -4.60 8.23
N ALA A 68 2.51 -3.83 9.16
CA ALA A 68 1.27 -3.10 8.94
C ALA A 68 1.40 -2.10 7.77
N SER A 69 2.51 -1.36 7.71
CA SER A 69 2.80 -0.41 6.63
C SER A 69 2.98 -1.11 5.28
N THR A 70 3.63 -2.28 5.27
CA THR A 70 3.80 -3.11 4.07
C THR A 70 2.44 -3.58 3.53
N LEU A 71 1.58 -4.09 4.42
CA LEU A 71 0.25 -4.56 4.04
C LEU A 71 -0.63 -3.40 3.54
N ALA A 72 -0.56 -2.24 4.19
CA ALA A 72 -1.27 -1.04 3.75
C ALA A 72 -0.78 -0.55 2.39
N ALA A 73 0.54 -0.55 2.15
CA ALA A 73 1.11 -0.18 0.87
C ALA A 73 0.63 -1.14 -0.23
N MET A 74 0.65 -2.45 0.04
CA MET A 74 0.17 -3.46 -0.91
C MET A 74 -1.31 -3.29 -1.24
N ALA A 75 -2.15 -2.97 -0.25
CA ALA A 75 -3.57 -2.69 -0.47
C ALA A 75 -3.79 -1.46 -1.37
N ALA A 76 -3.05 -0.37 -1.11
CA ALA A 76 -3.09 0.82 -1.96
C ALA A 76 -2.62 0.52 -3.39
N TRP A 77 -1.55 -0.27 -3.54
CA TRP A 77 -1.04 -0.69 -4.84
C TRP A 77 -2.05 -1.55 -5.61
N LEU A 78 -2.69 -2.52 -4.97
CA LEU A 78 -3.74 -3.33 -5.59
C LEU A 78 -4.92 -2.47 -6.06
N LEU A 79 -5.35 -1.50 -5.25
CA LEU A 79 -6.42 -0.58 -5.61
C LEU A 79 -6.04 0.29 -6.83
N PHE A 80 -4.79 0.78 -6.88
CA PHE A 80 -4.23 1.45 -8.04
C PHE A 80 -4.32 0.56 -9.30
N LYS A 81 -3.84 -0.69 -9.23
CA LYS A 81 -3.87 -1.62 -10.37
C LYS A 81 -5.29 -1.96 -10.84
N VAL A 82 -6.24 -2.05 -9.92
CA VAL A 82 -7.66 -2.24 -10.26
C VAL A 82 -8.17 -1.04 -11.06
N CYS A 83 -7.92 0.19 -10.59
CA CYS A 83 -8.35 1.41 -11.28
C CYS A 83 -7.69 1.56 -12.65
N GLU A 84 -6.38 1.32 -12.73
CA GLU A 84 -5.61 1.29 -13.99
C GLU A 84 -6.24 0.32 -14.99
N THR A 85 -6.51 -0.92 -14.57
CA THR A 85 -7.11 -1.95 -15.44
C THR A 85 -8.47 -1.50 -15.95
N VAL A 86 -9.32 -0.94 -15.08
CA VAL A 86 -10.65 -0.44 -15.46
C VAL A 86 -10.56 0.71 -16.47
N LEU A 87 -9.63 1.65 -16.26
CA LEU A 87 -9.44 2.80 -17.16
C LEU A 87 -8.86 2.37 -18.51
N VAL A 88 -7.84 1.51 -18.52
CA VAL A 88 -7.23 0.98 -19.75
C VAL A 88 -8.28 0.23 -20.57
N GLN A 89 -9.06 -0.65 -19.95
CA GLN A 89 -10.15 -1.38 -20.63
C GLN A 89 -11.24 -0.44 -21.16
N ALA A 90 -11.52 0.67 -20.48
CA ALA A 90 -12.49 1.65 -20.91
C ALA A 90 -11.99 2.53 -22.08
N TRP A 91 -10.67 2.56 -22.32
CA TRP A 91 -10.07 3.32 -23.41
C TRP A 91 -9.78 2.46 -24.66
N THR A 92 -9.59 1.14 -24.49
CA THR A 92 -9.36 0.19 -25.60
C THR A 92 -10.64 -0.38 -26.23
N ARG A 93 -11.82 -0.08 -25.69
CA ARG A 93 -13.13 -0.41 -26.26
C ARG A 93 -13.82 0.84 -26.77
#